data_AF-A0A7S0ENU2-F1
#
_entry.id   AF-A0A7S0ENU2-F1
#
_cell.length_a   1.000
_cell.length_b   1.000
_cell.length_c   1.000
_cell.angle_alpha   90.00
_cell.angle_beta   90.00
_cell.angle_gamma   90.00
#
_symmetry.space_group_name_H-M   'P 1'
#
loop_
_entity.id
_entity.type
_entity.pdbx_description
1 polymer ?
#
loop_
_entity_poly.entity_id
_entity_poly.type
_entity_poly.pdbx_seq_one_letter_code
_entity_poly.pdbx_strand_id
1 'polypeptide(L)'
;MPPKSQVQLQFEDAVAQLLGHATSSTSPQSSSSVSTRRCGDGRCEPPETSTSCGADCPAVSTPAQCGEEPHSDPGGYAVVWGASHKVATAAECCQRCSEHAANPRNSKRPCNSWVWCHESPQCWALDTGNWHAFGECWLKWQADPQHPLYGQRGAYSAEFRTKHWRAHLTGKSPDGTRRNLSVPTHVPWTGGIMGARVDRSVTWETGLEGMRSSAGKAVVMWRAWETKEQNLARGVPPEQMGLAAKP
;
A
#
# COMPACT_ATOMS: atom_id res chain seq x y z
N MET A 1 -33.55 41.88 -34.06
CA MET A 1 -33.73 42.52 -35.39
C MET A 1 -33.00 43.86 -35.37
N PRO A 2 -32.34 44.27 -36.47
CA PRO A 2 -30.90 44.63 -36.59
C PRO A 2 -30.67 46.18 -36.71
N PRO A 3 -29.50 46.81 -37.06
CA PRO A 3 -28.34 46.44 -37.92
C PRO A 3 -26.94 46.52 -37.22
N LYS A 4 -25.85 45.82 -37.60
CA LYS A 4 -25.03 45.66 -38.84
C LYS A 4 -24.33 46.94 -39.37
N SER A 5 -23.02 47.11 -39.08
CA SER A 5 -21.96 47.38 -40.09
C SER A 5 -20.55 47.45 -39.48
N GLN A 6 -19.54 47.26 -40.35
CA GLN A 6 -18.09 47.54 -40.21
C GLN A 6 -17.24 46.42 -39.58
N VAL A 7 -16.08 46.01 -40.12
CA VAL A 7 -15.27 46.44 -41.27
C VAL A 7 -14.43 45.24 -41.71
N GLN A 8 -14.23 45.13 -43.02
CA GLN A 8 -13.37 44.18 -43.73
C GLN A 8 -12.03 44.86 -44.04
N LEU A 9 -10.91 44.14 -43.96
CA LEU A 9 -9.65 44.33 -44.73
C LEU A 9 -8.70 43.16 -44.36
N GLN A 10 -8.63 42.12 -45.20
CA GLN A 10 -7.57 41.83 -46.21
C GLN A 10 -6.25 41.38 -45.55
N PHE A 11 -5.62 40.26 -45.94
CA PHE A 11 -5.08 39.96 -47.27
C PHE A 11 -4.86 38.44 -47.47
N GLU A 12 -5.16 37.96 -48.69
CA GLU A 12 -4.63 36.73 -49.28
C GLU A 12 -3.60 37.08 -50.37
N ASP A 13 -2.90 36.03 -50.82
CA ASP A 13 -2.09 35.85 -52.04
C ASP A 13 -0.57 36.06 -51.98
N ALA A 14 0.16 34.93 -52.00
CA ALA A 14 1.09 34.62 -53.09
C ALA A 14 1.34 33.10 -53.20
N VAL A 15 1.43 32.64 -54.45
CA VAL A 15 1.23 31.27 -54.94
C VAL A 15 2.56 30.64 -55.43
N ALA A 16 2.59 29.29 -55.44
CA ALA A 16 3.33 28.37 -56.34
C ALA A 16 4.74 27.85 -55.98
N GLN A 17 4.77 26.53 -55.69
CA GLN A 17 5.46 25.43 -56.41
C GLN A 17 6.97 25.54 -56.74
N LEU A 18 7.78 24.59 -56.22
CA LEU A 18 8.38 23.47 -56.98
C LEU A 18 9.47 22.70 -56.19
N LEU A 19 9.41 21.39 -56.35
CA LEU A 19 10.34 20.29 -56.09
C LEU A 19 11.83 20.60 -55.90
N GLY A 20 12.48 19.94 -54.92
CA GLY A 20 13.89 19.55 -55.05
C GLY A 20 14.73 19.42 -53.77
N HIS A 21 15.21 18.20 -53.52
CA HIS A 21 16.46 17.83 -52.82
C HIS A 21 16.46 17.73 -51.30
N ALA A 22 16.20 16.49 -50.86
CA ALA A 22 16.73 15.93 -49.63
C ALA A 22 18.26 16.04 -49.59
N THR A 23 18.80 16.59 -48.50
CA THR A 23 20.18 16.35 -48.08
C THR A 23 20.18 15.99 -46.60
N SER A 24 20.68 14.79 -46.33
CA SER A 24 20.83 14.19 -45.03
C SER A 24 21.90 14.93 -44.23
N SER A 25 21.55 15.50 -43.08
CA SER A 25 22.52 15.84 -42.04
C SER A 25 22.22 15.03 -40.78
N THR A 26 22.90 13.90 -40.67
CA THR A 26 22.88 12.98 -39.54
C THR A 26 23.51 13.67 -38.33
N SER A 27 22.69 14.24 -37.43
CA SER A 27 23.12 14.53 -36.07
C SER A 27 22.95 13.27 -35.23
N PRO A 28 23.93 12.88 -34.40
CA PRO A 28 23.79 11.70 -33.56
C PRO A 28 22.73 11.98 -32.51
N GLN A 29 21.57 11.34 -32.65
CA GLN A 29 20.61 11.23 -31.57
C GLN A 29 21.33 10.49 -30.44
N SER A 30 21.74 11.25 -29.42
CA SER A 30 22.07 10.67 -28.13
C SER A 30 20.87 9.86 -27.70
N SER A 31 21.04 8.54 -27.67
CA SER A 31 20.11 7.61 -27.06
C SER A 31 20.00 7.93 -25.58
N SER A 32 19.23 8.97 -25.24
CA SER A 32 18.70 9.15 -23.90
C SER A 32 17.70 8.02 -23.74
N SER A 33 18.15 6.94 -23.10
CA SER A 33 17.28 5.94 -22.50
C SER A 33 16.27 6.70 -21.65
N VAL A 34 15.07 6.90 -22.17
CA VAL A 34 13.92 7.28 -21.38
C VAL A 34 13.75 6.09 -20.44
N SER A 35 14.29 6.21 -19.22
CA SER A 35 14.00 5.28 -18.14
C SER A 35 12.49 5.30 -17.99
N THR A 36 11.85 4.29 -18.55
CA THR A 36 10.43 4.03 -18.36
C THR A 36 10.23 4.00 -16.85
N ARG A 37 9.44 4.91 -16.28
CA ARG A 37 9.06 4.86 -14.87
C ARG A 37 8.50 3.47 -14.61
N ARG A 38 9.18 2.65 -13.80
CA ARG A 38 8.81 1.25 -13.55
C ARG A 38 8.19 1.16 -12.16
N CYS A 39 7.14 1.94 -11.95
CA CYS A 39 6.41 1.82 -10.70
C CYS A 39 5.90 0.38 -10.53
N GLY A 40 6.17 -0.18 -9.37
CA GLY A 40 5.97 -1.59 -9.07
C GLY A 40 7.15 -2.49 -9.45
N ASP A 41 8.38 -1.99 -9.59
CA ASP A 41 9.59 -2.82 -9.68
C ASP A 41 10.28 -3.03 -8.32
N GLY A 42 9.78 -2.32 -7.31
CA GLY A 42 10.19 -2.42 -5.94
C GLY A 42 11.38 -1.58 -5.54
N ARG A 43 11.71 -0.57 -6.33
CA ARG A 43 12.76 0.39 -6.00
C ARG A 43 12.21 1.80 -6.09
N CYS A 44 12.34 2.55 -4.99
CA CYS A 44 12.09 3.98 -5.04
C CYS A 44 13.27 4.71 -5.69
N GLU A 45 13.27 4.80 -7.02
CA GLU A 45 14.34 5.44 -7.81
C GLU A 45 13.81 6.70 -8.51
N PRO A 46 14.58 7.81 -8.56
CA PRO A 46 14.17 8.98 -9.34
C PRO A 46 13.87 8.61 -10.80
N PRO A 47 12.77 9.10 -11.40
CA PRO A 47 11.92 10.20 -10.93
C PRO A 47 10.69 9.77 -10.13
N GLU A 48 10.67 8.56 -9.55
CA GLU A 48 9.55 8.09 -8.74
C GLU A 48 9.42 8.87 -7.43
N THR A 49 8.17 9.09 -7.02
CA THR A 49 7.79 9.84 -5.83
C THR A 49 6.59 9.15 -5.19
N SER A 50 6.24 9.50 -3.96
CA SER A 50 5.02 8.98 -3.33
C SER A 50 3.74 9.27 -4.09
N THR A 51 3.72 10.33 -4.89
CA THR A 51 2.57 10.66 -5.75
C THR A 51 2.59 9.89 -7.07
N SER A 52 3.76 9.68 -7.68
CA SER A 52 3.87 9.01 -8.99
C SER A 52 4.03 7.50 -8.89
N CYS A 53 4.49 7.00 -7.74
CA CYS A 53 4.65 5.59 -7.44
C CYS A 53 4.53 5.31 -5.94
N GLY A 54 3.34 5.45 -5.37
CA GLY A 54 3.09 5.06 -3.97
C GLY A 54 3.36 3.58 -3.69
N ALA A 55 3.37 2.74 -4.73
CA ALA A 55 3.66 1.30 -4.63
C ALA A 55 5.13 0.98 -4.30
N ASP A 56 6.07 1.86 -4.66
CA ASP A 56 7.50 1.67 -4.38
C ASP A 56 8.12 2.81 -3.54
N CYS A 57 7.54 4.02 -3.61
CA CYS A 57 7.99 5.24 -2.92
C CYS A 57 6.98 5.78 -1.88
N PRO A 58 6.42 5.00 -0.97
CA PRO A 58 5.36 5.51 -0.12
C PRO A 58 5.87 6.60 0.84
N ALA A 59 5.11 7.68 0.97
CA ALA A 59 5.38 8.72 1.96
C ALA A 59 4.62 8.44 3.26
N VAL A 60 5.26 8.78 4.39
CA VAL A 60 4.57 8.92 5.67
C VAL A 60 3.64 10.12 5.57
N SER A 61 2.36 9.88 5.83
CA SER A 61 1.27 10.84 5.71
C SER A 61 0.67 11.22 7.07
N THR A 62 1.18 10.65 8.16
CA THR A 62 0.68 10.81 9.51
C THR A 62 1.67 11.49 10.46
N PRO A 63 1.20 12.04 11.59
CA PRO A 63 2.06 12.48 12.69
C PRO A 63 2.93 11.35 13.28
N ALA A 64 4.08 11.71 13.86
CA ALA A 64 5.05 10.73 14.36
C ALA A 64 4.49 9.73 15.40
N GLN A 65 3.53 10.14 16.23
CA GLN A 65 2.90 9.25 17.22
C GLN A 65 2.11 8.10 16.60
N CYS A 66 1.77 8.18 15.31
CA CYS A 66 1.07 7.11 14.61
C CYS A 66 1.96 5.91 14.32
N GLY A 67 3.30 6.10 14.38
CA GLY A 67 4.28 5.08 14.04
C GLY A 67 4.04 4.48 12.66
N GLU A 68 3.64 5.32 11.69
CA GLU A 68 3.29 4.86 10.35
C GLU A 68 4.49 4.23 9.66
N GLU A 69 4.23 3.05 9.15
CA GLU A 69 5.11 2.24 8.35
C GLU A 69 4.36 1.87 7.08
N PRO A 70 4.71 2.49 5.95
CA PRO A 70 4.17 2.06 4.68
C PRO A 70 4.56 0.64 4.30
N HIS A 71 3.75 0.04 3.43
CA HIS A 71 3.86 -1.36 3.06
C HIS A 71 3.90 -2.28 4.28
N SER A 72 2.98 -2.10 5.22
CA SER A 72 2.92 -2.96 6.39
C SER A 72 1.48 -3.26 6.81
N ASP A 73 1.28 -4.49 7.28
CA ASP A 73 0.07 -4.95 7.95
C ASP A 73 0.41 -5.37 9.39
N PRO A 74 0.57 -4.40 10.32
CA PRO A 74 0.58 -4.64 11.75
C PRO A 74 -0.57 -5.54 12.18
N GLY A 75 -0.24 -6.60 12.93
CA GLY A 75 -1.19 -7.60 13.40
C GLY A 75 -1.99 -7.17 14.63
N GLY A 76 -2.51 -8.16 15.32
CA GLY A 76 -3.26 -7.97 16.57
C GLY A 76 -4.77 -8.16 16.43
N TYR A 77 -5.43 -8.10 17.58
CA TYR A 77 -6.87 -8.30 17.69
C TYR A 77 -7.61 -7.10 17.11
N ALA A 78 -8.48 -7.33 16.12
CA ALA A 78 -9.34 -6.28 15.59
C ALA A 78 -10.34 -5.82 16.66
N VAL A 79 -10.18 -4.57 17.13
CA VAL A 79 -11.11 -3.90 18.03
C VAL A 79 -12.17 -3.11 17.25
N VAL A 80 -11.85 -2.72 16.01
CA VAL A 80 -12.82 -2.25 15.00
C VAL A 80 -12.50 -2.92 13.67
N TRP A 81 -13.52 -3.46 13.01
CA TRP A 81 -13.40 -4.18 11.75
C TRP A 81 -13.34 -3.21 10.56
N GLY A 82 -12.29 -3.29 9.74
CA GLY A 82 -12.10 -2.39 8.60
C GLY A 82 -13.14 -2.57 7.50
N ALA A 83 -13.68 -3.79 7.32
CA ALA A 83 -14.71 -4.08 6.31
C ALA A 83 -15.95 -3.16 6.41
N SER A 84 -16.30 -2.71 7.62
CA SER A 84 -17.38 -1.75 7.87
C SER A 84 -16.89 -0.39 8.39
N HIS A 85 -15.57 -0.20 8.52
CA HIS A 85 -14.96 1.03 9.01
C HIS A 85 -14.00 1.59 7.96
N LYS A 86 -14.46 2.61 7.22
CA LYS A 86 -13.67 3.25 6.16
C LYS A 86 -13.39 4.70 6.48
N VAL A 87 -12.20 5.14 6.13
CA VAL A 87 -11.73 6.53 6.20
C VAL A 87 -10.95 6.90 4.95
N ALA A 88 -10.84 8.19 4.67
CA ALA A 88 -10.26 8.68 3.43
C ALA A 88 -8.72 8.60 3.41
N THR A 89 -8.08 8.62 4.58
CA THR A 89 -6.61 8.70 4.70
C THR A 89 -6.06 7.86 5.84
N ALA A 90 -4.77 7.52 5.77
CA ALA A 90 -4.05 6.89 6.87
C ALA A 90 -4.04 7.76 8.14
N ALA A 91 -3.93 9.09 7.99
CA ALA A 91 -3.98 10.04 9.10
C ALA A 91 -5.30 9.97 9.88
N GLU A 92 -6.43 9.89 9.15
CA GLU A 92 -7.72 9.64 9.78
C GLU A 92 -7.75 8.27 10.47
N CYS A 93 -7.19 7.21 9.87
CA CYS A 93 -7.18 5.89 10.50
C CYS A 93 -6.39 5.88 11.82
N CYS A 94 -5.21 6.51 11.85
CA CYS A 94 -4.45 6.72 13.07
C CYS A 94 -5.25 7.53 14.11
N GLN A 95 -5.92 8.61 13.70
CA GLN A 95 -6.75 9.40 14.59
C GLN A 95 -7.86 8.55 15.22
N ARG A 96 -8.55 7.71 14.43
CA ARG A 96 -9.57 6.78 14.94
C ARG A 96 -8.99 5.79 15.93
N CYS A 97 -7.77 5.32 15.73
CA CYS A 97 -7.06 4.49 16.71
C CYS A 97 -6.86 5.26 18.04
N SER A 98 -6.35 6.49 17.97
CA SER A 98 -6.14 7.32 19.16
C SER A 98 -7.44 7.61 19.92
N GLU A 99 -8.53 7.92 19.21
CA GLU A 99 -9.86 8.16 19.80
C GLU A 99 -10.42 6.89 20.44
N HIS A 100 -10.27 5.74 19.77
CA HIS A 100 -10.65 4.45 20.33
C HIS A 100 -9.88 4.16 21.62
N ALA A 101 -8.58 4.43 21.64
CA ALA A 101 -7.73 4.22 22.82
C ALA A 101 -8.09 5.15 23.99
N ALA A 102 -8.47 6.40 23.71
CA ALA A 102 -8.82 7.40 24.71
C ALA A 102 -10.19 7.16 25.37
N ASN A 103 -11.06 6.36 24.73
CA ASN A 103 -12.38 6.06 25.28
C ASN A 103 -12.29 5.08 26.47
N PRO A 104 -12.73 5.45 27.69
CA PRO A 104 -12.63 4.59 28.87
C PRO A 104 -13.33 3.23 28.73
N ARG A 105 -14.35 3.14 27.86
CA ARG A 105 -15.06 1.89 27.56
C ARG A 105 -14.16 0.84 26.90
N ASN A 106 -13.07 1.28 26.29
CA ASN A 106 -12.13 0.42 25.56
C ASN A 106 -10.87 0.09 26.38
N SER A 107 -10.82 0.45 27.66
CA SER A 107 -9.64 0.28 28.55
C SER A 107 -9.07 -1.14 28.60
N LYS A 108 -9.87 -2.18 28.32
CA LYS A 108 -9.39 -3.56 28.26
C LYS A 108 -8.51 -3.85 27.03
N ARG A 109 -8.82 -3.22 25.89
CA ARG A 109 -8.12 -3.37 24.61
C ARG A 109 -8.13 -2.02 23.87
N PRO A 110 -7.43 -1.01 24.40
CA PRO A 110 -7.32 0.28 23.72
C PRO A 110 -6.62 0.07 22.38
N CYS A 111 -6.96 0.83 21.33
CA CYS A 111 -6.26 0.63 20.07
C CYS A 111 -4.80 1.06 20.22
N ASN A 112 -3.87 0.26 19.72
CA ASN A 112 -2.44 0.61 19.70
C ASN A 112 -1.74 0.19 18.40
N SER A 113 -2.50 -0.33 17.44
CA SER A 113 -2.04 -0.77 16.13
C SER A 113 -3.15 -0.50 15.13
N TRP A 114 -2.82 -0.02 13.93
CA TRP A 114 -3.81 0.29 12.91
C TRP A 114 -3.29 -0.07 11.52
N VAL A 115 -4.22 -0.34 10.60
CA VAL A 115 -3.91 -0.66 9.19
C VAL A 115 -4.95 0.01 8.30
N TRP A 116 -4.50 0.66 7.24
CA TRP A 116 -5.32 1.38 6.27
C TRP A 116 -5.03 0.89 4.85
N CYS A 117 -6.09 0.59 4.10
CA CYS A 117 -5.99 0.22 2.70
C CYS A 117 -5.80 1.45 1.81
N HIS A 118 -4.61 1.62 1.23
CA HIS A 118 -4.26 2.76 0.38
C HIS A 118 -4.44 2.51 -1.12
N GLU A 119 -4.60 1.25 -1.54
CA GLU A 119 -4.68 0.86 -2.94
C GLU A 119 -6.13 0.94 -3.44
N SER A 120 -6.34 1.64 -4.56
CA SER A 120 -7.64 1.73 -5.22
C SER A 120 -7.70 0.77 -6.41
N PRO A 121 -8.79 -0.02 -6.58
CA PRO A 121 -10.02 0.01 -5.78
C PRO A 121 -9.95 -0.85 -4.51
N GLN A 122 -8.91 -1.64 -4.34
CA GLN A 122 -8.78 -2.61 -3.27
C GLN A 122 -7.33 -2.92 -2.94
N CYS A 123 -7.11 -3.39 -1.71
CA CYS A 123 -5.85 -3.95 -1.28
C CYS A 123 -5.83 -5.48 -1.47
N TRP A 124 -4.66 -5.99 -1.81
CA TRP A 124 -4.38 -7.43 -1.75
C TRP A 124 -3.99 -7.81 -0.32
N ALA A 125 -4.54 -8.91 0.19
CA ALA A 125 -4.13 -9.50 1.47
C ALA A 125 -4.01 -11.01 1.35
N LEU A 126 -3.32 -11.64 2.30
CA LEU A 126 -3.12 -13.09 2.26
C LEU A 126 -4.40 -13.89 2.61
N ASP A 127 -5.41 -13.28 3.23
CA ASP A 127 -6.71 -13.88 3.50
C ASP A 127 -7.62 -13.89 2.26
N THR A 128 -7.47 -14.96 1.47
CA THR A 128 -8.06 -15.12 0.13
C THR A 128 -9.59 -15.07 0.05
N GLY A 129 -10.29 -15.09 1.18
CA GLY A 129 -11.75 -15.07 1.25
C GLY A 129 -12.40 -13.68 1.27
N ASN A 130 -11.65 -12.62 1.60
CA ASN A 130 -12.23 -11.32 1.95
C ASN A 130 -11.93 -10.26 0.89
N TRP A 131 -12.88 -9.38 0.61
CA TRP A 131 -12.67 -8.18 -0.18
C TRP A 131 -12.17 -7.06 0.72
N HIS A 132 -11.11 -6.37 0.31
CA HIS A 132 -10.52 -5.27 1.06
C HIS A 132 -10.60 -3.98 0.28
N ALA A 133 -11.67 -3.23 0.49
CA ALA A 133 -11.89 -2.00 -0.26
C ALA A 133 -10.84 -0.93 0.09
N PHE A 134 -10.54 -0.05 -0.88
CA PHE A 134 -9.88 1.21 -0.59
C PHE A 134 -10.53 1.91 0.61
N GLY A 135 -9.69 2.46 1.49
CA GLY A 135 -10.13 3.20 2.65
C GLY A 135 -10.46 2.36 3.89
N GLU A 136 -10.47 1.03 3.80
CA GLU A 136 -10.65 0.18 4.99
C GLU A 136 -9.63 0.54 6.07
N CYS A 137 -10.14 0.79 7.29
CA CYS A 137 -9.35 1.13 8.45
C CYS A 137 -9.59 0.12 9.57
N TRP A 138 -8.58 -0.70 9.81
CA TRP A 138 -8.58 -1.73 10.82
C TRP A 138 -7.94 -1.16 12.08
N LEU A 139 -8.72 -1.05 13.16
CA LEU A 139 -8.19 -0.70 14.48
C LEU A 139 -7.90 -1.98 15.24
N LYS A 140 -6.68 -2.12 15.73
CA LYS A 140 -6.18 -3.34 16.35
C LYS A 140 -5.57 -3.05 17.72
N TRP A 141 -5.57 -4.08 18.55
CA TRP A 141 -4.87 -4.12 19.82
C TRP A 141 -3.85 -5.26 19.83
N GLN A 142 -2.63 -4.92 20.24
CA GLN A 142 -1.53 -5.85 20.48
C GLN A 142 -1.16 -5.84 21.96
N ALA A 143 -0.82 -7.01 22.50
CA ALA A 143 -0.42 -7.13 23.89
C ALA A 143 0.96 -6.50 24.16
N ASP A 144 1.86 -6.62 23.18
CA ASP A 144 3.21 -6.07 23.23
C ASP A 144 3.49 -5.20 22.00
N PRO A 145 3.14 -3.89 22.02
CA PRO A 145 3.42 -2.99 20.92
C PRO A 145 4.92 -2.65 20.78
N GLN A 146 5.80 -3.06 21.71
CA GLN A 146 7.25 -2.89 21.55
C GLN A 146 7.84 -4.02 20.69
N HIS A 147 7.19 -5.18 20.68
CA HIS A 147 7.50 -6.32 19.80
C HIS A 147 6.28 -6.66 18.93
N PRO A 148 5.91 -5.76 18.02
CA PRO A 148 4.67 -5.87 17.26
C PRO A 148 4.63 -7.12 16.37
N LEU A 149 3.46 -7.75 16.39
CA LEU A 149 3.03 -8.71 15.39
C LEU A 149 2.84 -8.03 14.05
N TYR A 150 3.17 -8.74 12.98
CA TYR A 150 2.85 -8.35 11.61
C TYR A 150 2.34 -9.55 10.82
N GLY A 151 1.34 -9.31 9.98
CA GLY A 151 0.96 -10.25 8.94
C GLY A 151 1.95 -10.19 7.79
N GLN A 152 2.23 -8.99 7.30
CA GLN A 152 3.03 -8.76 6.09
C GLN A 152 3.78 -7.42 6.22
N ARG A 153 5.01 -7.34 5.70
CA ARG A 153 5.83 -6.11 5.65
C ARG A 153 6.70 -6.04 4.39
N GLY A 154 6.82 -4.84 3.86
CA GLY A 154 7.67 -4.45 2.75
C GLY A 154 7.35 -5.16 1.43
N ALA A 155 8.40 -5.56 0.72
CA ALA A 155 8.30 -6.23 -0.57
C ALA A 155 7.81 -7.68 -0.39
N TYR A 156 7.09 -8.23 -1.37
CA TYR A 156 6.88 -9.67 -1.46
C TYR A 156 8.00 -10.30 -2.26
N SER A 157 8.63 -11.35 -1.71
CA SER A 157 9.66 -12.10 -2.44
C SER A 157 9.10 -12.74 -3.71
N ALA A 158 9.94 -12.98 -4.71
CA ALA A 158 9.52 -13.62 -5.96
C ALA A 158 8.87 -15.00 -5.75
N GLU A 159 9.39 -15.77 -4.80
CA GLU A 159 8.84 -17.07 -4.40
C GLU A 159 7.46 -16.92 -3.75
N PHE A 160 7.30 -15.91 -2.88
CA PHE A 160 6.02 -15.60 -2.25
C PHE A 160 4.97 -15.25 -3.30
N ARG A 161 5.30 -14.35 -4.23
CA ARG A 161 4.40 -13.93 -5.31
C ARG A 161 4.02 -15.10 -6.22
N THR A 162 4.99 -15.94 -6.59
CA THR A 162 4.75 -17.14 -7.41
C THR A 162 3.80 -18.11 -6.71
N LYS A 163 4.04 -18.43 -5.43
CA LYS A 163 3.21 -19.35 -4.67
C LYS A 163 1.77 -18.84 -4.49
N HIS A 164 1.60 -17.53 -4.30
CA HIS A 164 0.30 -16.93 -4.00
C HIS A 164 -0.36 -16.27 -5.22
N TRP A 165 0.15 -16.46 -6.44
CA TRP A 165 -0.32 -15.73 -7.63
C TRP A 165 -1.82 -15.93 -7.92
N ARG A 166 -2.40 -17.07 -7.50
CA ARG A 166 -3.83 -17.41 -7.68
C ARG A 166 -4.74 -17.02 -6.52
N ALA A 167 -4.19 -16.48 -5.43
CA ALA A 167 -4.90 -16.24 -4.18
C ALA A 167 -6.21 -15.46 -4.34
N HIS A 168 -6.27 -14.54 -5.31
CA HIS A 168 -7.39 -13.62 -5.51
C HIS A 168 -7.94 -13.61 -6.94
N LEU A 169 -7.62 -14.61 -7.77
CA LEU A 169 -8.09 -14.67 -9.16
C LEU A 169 -9.54 -15.13 -9.28
N THR A 170 -10.00 -15.96 -8.34
CA THR A 170 -11.33 -16.59 -8.37
C THR A 170 -12.35 -15.93 -7.43
N GLY A 171 -11.89 -15.08 -6.52
CA GLY A 171 -12.75 -14.29 -5.64
C GLY A 171 -13.64 -13.33 -6.43
N LYS A 172 -14.80 -12.98 -5.87
CA LYS A 172 -15.69 -11.96 -6.45
C LYS A 172 -15.48 -10.60 -5.79
N SER A 173 -15.63 -9.56 -6.58
CA SER A 173 -15.81 -8.17 -6.15
C SER A 173 -17.25 -7.95 -5.66
N PRO A 174 -17.55 -6.86 -4.94
CA PRO A 174 -18.92 -6.57 -4.46
C PRO A 174 -19.98 -6.48 -5.57
N ASP A 175 -19.58 -6.07 -6.77
CA ASP A 175 -20.43 -6.03 -7.97
C ASP A 175 -20.61 -7.41 -8.65
N GLY A 176 -20.04 -8.47 -8.08
CA GLY A 176 -20.11 -9.84 -8.59
C GLY A 176 -19.09 -10.17 -9.68
N THR A 177 -18.28 -9.22 -10.14
CA THR A 177 -17.21 -9.46 -11.11
C THR A 177 -16.09 -10.29 -10.51
N ARG A 178 -15.28 -10.95 -11.35
CA ARG A 178 -14.06 -11.62 -10.86
C ARG A 178 -13.07 -10.55 -10.42
N ARG A 179 -12.50 -10.75 -9.23
CA ARG A 179 -11.53 -9.84 -8.64
C ARG A 179 -10.27 -9.69 -9.49
N ASN A 180 -9.77 -10.80 -10.05
CA ASN A 180 -8.61 -10.83 -10.95
C ASN A 180 -7.39 -10.05 -10.42
N LEU A 181 -7.16 -10.12 -9.10
CA LEU A 181 -6.07 -9.41 -8.44
C LEU A 181 -4.90 -10.37 -8.19
N SER A 182 -3.75 -10.06 -8.77
CA SER A 182 -2.50 -10.78 -8.51
C SER A 182 -1.78 -10.22 -7.28
N VAL A 183 -0.78 -10.94 -6.78
CA VAL A 183 0.06 -10.46 -5.67
C VAL A 183 0.87 -9.25 -6.17
N PRO A 184 0.74 -8.07 -5.55
CA PRO A 184 1.53 -6.90 -5.90
C PRO A 184 3.01 -7.12 -5.56
N THR A 185 3.86 -6.14 -5.86
CA THR A 185 5.28 -6.19 -5.47
C THR A 185 5.49 -5.88 -4.00
N HIS A 186 4.65 -5.02 -3.43
CA HIS A 186 4.71 -4.60 -2.03
C HIS A 186 3.39 -4.86 -1.33
N VAL A 187 3.42 -4.96 0.00
CA VAL A 187 2.23 -4.98 0.84
C VAL A 187 1.40 -3.72 0.53
N PRO A 188 0.16 -3.83 0.02
CA PRO A 188 -0.63 -2.67 -0.42
C PRO A 188 -1.38 -2.00 0.75
N TRP A 189 -0.79 -2.06 1.94
CA TRP A 189 -1.35 -1.53 3.18
C TRP A 189 -0.38 -0.52 3.77
N THR A 190 -0.90 0.51 4.40
CA THR A 190 -0.12 1.35 5.32
C THR A 190 -0.59 1.03 6.72
N GLY A 191 0.32 0.78 7.65
CA GLY A 191 -0.03 0.52 9.03
C GLY A 191 0.78 1.37 9.98
N GLY A 192 0.46 1.28 11.27
CA GLY A 192 1.30 1.88 12.29
C GLY A 192 1.09 1.27 13.66
N ILE A 193 2.14 1.36 14.46
CA ILE A 193 2.12 1.03 15.89
C ILE A 193 2.18 2.35 16.67
N MET A 194 1.16 2.61 17.47
CA MET A 194 1.04 3.88 18.18
C MET A 194 2.25 4.09 19.10
N GLY A 195 2.95 5.21 18.93
CA GLY A 195 4.15 5.60 19.67
C GLY A 195 5.45 4.95 19.21
N ALA A 196 5.43 4.03 18.25
CA ALA A 196 6.65 3.41 17.73
C ALA A 196 7.44 4.38 16.83
N ARG A 197 8.77 4.20 16.83
CA ARG A 197 9.65 4.85 15.85
C ARG A 197 10.00 3.85 14.76
N VAL A 198 9.71 4.20 13.52
CA VAL A 198 10.03 3.39 12.35
C VAL A 198 11.34 3.88 11.75
N ASP A 199 12.34 3.01 11.71
CA ASP A 199 13.57 3.27 10.97
C ASP A 199 13.34 2.98 9.49
N ARG A 200 13.16 4.04 8.70
CA ARG A 200 12.86 3.95 7.26
C ARG A 200 14.07 3.59 6.40
N SER A 201 15.28 3.53 6.98
CA SER A 201 16.44 2.98 6.27
C SER A 201 16.44 1.44 6.25
N VAL A 202 15.65 0.83 7.14
CA VAL A 202 15.47 -0.62 7.20
C VAL A 202 14.33 -1.01 6.26
N THR A 203 14.67 -1.80 5.24
CA THR A 203 13.69 -2.40 4.35
C THR A 203 13.26 -3.76 4.88
N TRP A 204 12.04 -4.18 4.52
CA TRP A 204 11.49 -5.48 4.86
C TRP A 204 11.11 -6.25 3.60
N GLU A 205 11.19 -7.57 3.68
CA GLU A 205 10.68 -8.48 2.66
C GLU A 205 9.83 -9.56 3.34
N THR A 206 8.61 -9.77 2.84
CA THR A 206 7.72 -10.88 3.16
C THR A 206 8.00 -12.06 2.23
N GLY A 207 8.56 -13.13 2.79
CA GLY A 207 8.79 -14.41 2.13
C GLY A 207 7.88 -15.53 2.65
N LEU A 208 8.15 -16.77 2.21
CA LEU A 208 7.35 -17.93 2.60
C LEU A 208 7.46 -18.29 4.08
N GLU A 209 8.62 -18.03 4.67
CA GLU A 209 8.97 -18.37 6.05
C GLU A 209 8.79 -17.21 7.05
N GLY A 210 8.14 -16.13 6.63
CA GLY A 210 7.97 -14.90 7.42
C GLY A 210 8.62 -13.69 6.77
N MET A 211 8.96 -12.69 7.56
CA MET A 211 9.53 -11.43 7.09
C MET A 211 10.98 -11.27 7.54
N ARG A 212 11.83 -10.71 6.67
CA ARG A 212 13.23 -10.40 6.96
C ARG A 212 13.51 -8.93 6.70
N SER A 213 14.40 -8.33 7.47
CA SER A 213 14.83 -6.95 7.28
C SER A 213 16.25 -6.84 6.74
N SER A 214 16.56 -5.71 6.09
CA SER A 214 17.94 -5.38 5.66
C SER A 214 18.92 -5.24 6.83
N ALA A 215 18.42 -5.04 8.05
CA ALA A 215 19.21 -5.01 9.29
C ALA A 215 19.39 -6.39 9.94
N GLY A 216 19.01 -7.48 9.25
CA GLY A 216 19.20 -8.85 9.74
C GLY A 216 18.17 -9.34 10.75
N LYS A 217 17.06 -8.61 10.96
CA LYS A 217 15.95 -9.09 11.80
C LYS A 217 15.06 -10.04 11.01
N ALA A 218 14.54 -11.06 11.69
CA ALA A 218 13.52 -11.95 11.14
C ALA A 218 12.31 -11.96 12.10
N VAL A 219 11.11 -11.90 11.54
CA VAL A 219 9.86 -12.02 12.29
C VAL A 219 8.94 -13.02 11.61
N VAL A 220 8.26 -13.84 12.41
CA VAL A 220 7.30 -14.82 11.91
C VAL A 220 6.03 -14.11 11.47
N MET A 221 5.47 -14.54 10.34
CA MET A 221 4.18 -14.05 9.85
C MET A 221 3.05 -14.48 10.79
N TRP A 222 2.43 -13.51 11.45
CA TRP A 222 1.22 -13.72 12.24
C TRP A 222 -0.02 -13.77 11.34
N ARG A 223 -0.97 -14.66 11.64
CA ARG A 223 -2.18 -14.83 10.83
C ARG A 223 -3.44 -14.65 11.66
N ALA A 224 -4.17 -13.58 11.38
CA ALA A 224 -5.39 -13.19 12.09
C ALA A 224 -6.53 -14.21 11.99
N TRP A 225 -6.52 -15.03 10.95
CA TRP A 225 -7.53 -16.07 10.72
C TRP A 225 -7.19 -17.43 11.35
N GLU A 226 -5.96 -17.61 11.87
CA GLU A 226 -5.50 -18.84 12.52
C GLU A 226 -5.71 -18.77 14.05
N THR A 227 -5.80 -19.93 14.71
CA THR A 227 -5.90 -20.02 16.18
C THR A 227 -4.59 -19.66 16.86
N LYS A 228 -4.61 -19.53 18.19
CA LYS A 228 -3.39 -19.32 18.98
C LYS A 228 -2.40 -20.46 18.78
N GLU A 229 -2.86 -21.71 18.83
CA GLU A 229 -2.04 -22.92 18.71
C GLU A 229 -1.37 -22.99 17.33
N GLN A 230 -2.10 -22.60 16.28
CA GLN A 230 -1.56 -22.55 14.92
C GLN A 230 -0.46 -21.50 14.76
N ASN A 231 -0.67 -20.29 15.33
CA ASN A 231 0.36 -19.25 15.32
C ASN A 231 1.57 -19.62 16.21
N LEU A 232 1.35 -20.28 17.35
CA LEU A 232 2.42 -20.83 18.19
C LEU A 232 3.24 -21.89 17.44
N ALA A 233 2.57 -22.82 16.76
CA ALA A 233 3.23 -23.86 15.95
C ALA A 233 4.04 -23.27 14.79
N ARG A 234 3.69 -22.07 14.32
CA ARG A 234 4.45 -21.31 13.32
C ARG A 234 5.68 -20.61 13.89
N GLY A 235 5.79 -20.51 15.22
CA GLY A 235 6.87 -19.82 15.91
C GLY A 235 6.59 -18.36 16.26
N VAL A 236 5.32 -17.92 16.22
CA VAL A 236 4.98 -16.59 16.77
C VAL A 236 5.21 -16.62 18.29
N PRO A 237 5.98 -15.66 18.85
CA PRO A 237 6.29 -15.67 20.27
C PRO A 237 5.03 -15.52 21.16
N PRO A 238 4.85 -16.36 22.20
CA PRO A 238 3.67 -16.34 23.06
C PRO A 238 3.38 -14.97 23.71
N GLU A 239 4.43 -14.25 24.09
CA GLU A 239 4.37 -12.94 24.73
C GLU A 239 3.77 -11.87 23.80
N GLN A 240 3.99 -11.99 22.50
CA GLN A 240 3.45 -11.05 21.50
C GLN A 240 1.96 -11.30 21.23
N MET A 241 1.50 -12.54 21.42
CA MET A 241 0.12 -12.92 21.11
C MET A 241 -0.89 -12.56 22.20
N GLY A 242 -0.50 -12.51 23.48
CA GLY A 242 -1.40 -12.20 24.60
C GLY A 242 -2.82 -12.80 24.47
N LEU A 243 -3.85 -11.99 24.76
CA LEU A 243 -5.26 -12.32 24.47
C LEU A 243 -5.66 -12.01 23.00
N ALA A 244 -4.70 -11.67 22.13
CA ALA A 244 -4.96 -11.19 20.78
C ALA A 244 -5.28 -12.32 19.79
N ALA A 245 -4.86 -13.55 20.08
CA ALA A 245 -5.25 -14.72 19.31
C ALA A 245 -6.73 -15.08 19.55
N LYS A 246 -7.40 -15.62 18.54
CA LYS A 246 -8.72 -16.25 18.73
C LYS A 246 -8.56 -17.35 19.79
N PRO A 247 -9.46 -17.39 20.81
CA PRO A 247 -9.45 -18.45 21.81
C PRO A 247 -9.65 -19.82 21.17
#